data_AF-A0A916HDW5-F1
#
_entry.id   AF-A0A916HDW5-F1
#
_cell.length_a   1.000
_cell.length_b   1.000
_cell.length_c   1.000
_cell.angle_alpha   90.00
_cell.angle_beta   90.00
_cell.angle_gamma   90.00
#
_symmetry.space_group_name_H-M   'P 1'
#
loop_
_entity.id
_entity.type
_entity.pdbx_description
1 polymer ?
#
loop_
_entity_poly.entity_id
_entity_poly.type
_entity_poly.pdbx_seq_one_letter_code
_entity_poly.pdbx_strand_id
1 'polypeptide(L)'
;MEAIKVKITGIAPLLMHSARSINPLDATVQGHKELTGKRKKDDSDHRAIALSEWHLSLYHDDEHGVYLPGENLEAAIIEAAKLVRTGKKCLQGGVMVREKRLPLQYDGPKDPEELVLQPRFVDLRAVRVQQARVMRCRPIFPEWSCEATVDFNPSTIKRADVVKALIDAGSCIGLGNLRPRYGRFKVEID
;
A
#
# COMPACT_ATOMS: atom_id res chain seq x y z
N MET A 1 -18.68 17.32 11.26
CA MET A 1 -17.96 16.25 10.56
C MET A 1 -18.90 15.08 10.45
N GLU A 2 -19.05 14.53 9.26
CA GLU A 2 -19.75 13.28 9.00
C GLU A 2 -18.73 12.20 8.65
N ALA A 3 -19.15 10.93 8.78
CA ALA A 3 -18.28 9.78 8.58
C ALA A 3 -18.96 8.75 7.66
N ILE A 4 -18.18 8.11 6.81
CA ILE A 4 -18.61 7.00 5.96
C ILE A 4 -17.74 5.80 6.34
N LYS A 5 -18.36 4.76 6.89
CA LYS A 5 -17.70 3.47 7.09
C LYS A 5 -17.72 2.69 5.78
N VAL A 6 -16.57 2.17 5.41
CA VAL A 6 -16.42 1.40 4.18
C VAL A 6 -15.58 0.16 4.42
N LYS A 7 -15.97 -0.91 3.74
CA LYS A 7 -15.10 -2.06 3.49
C LYS A 7 -14.60 -1.97 2.05
N ILE A 8 -13.28 -2.05 1.88
CA ILE A 8 -12.67 -2.15 0.56
C ILE A 8 -12.15 -3.57 0.35
N THR A 9 -12.52 -4.16 -0.79
CA THR A 9 -12.13 -5.53 -1.14
C THR A 9 -11.36 -5.51 -2.45
N GLY A 10 -10.16 -6.10 -2.48
CA GLY A 10 -9.30 -6.17 -3.65
C GLY A 10 -9.97 -6.88 -4.83
N ILE A 11 -9.88 -6.28 -6.02
CA ILE A 11 -10.24 -6.90 -7.31
C ILE A 11 -8.98 -7.12 -8.20
N ALA A 12 -7.81 -6.78 -7.65
CA ALA A 12 -6.50 -7.07 -8.19
C ALA A 12 -5.52 -7.24 -7.02
N PRO A 13 -4.41 -7.99 -7.19
CA PRO A 13 -3.43 -8.16 -6.12
C PRO A 13 -2.89 -6.82 -5.61
N LEU A 14 -2.68 -6.71 -4.30
CA LEU A 14 -2.04 -5.55 -3.68
C LEU A 14 -0.53 -5.77 -3.64
N LEU A 15 0.22 -4.88 -4.27
CA LEU A 15 1.68 -4.89 -4.23
C LEU A 15 2.18 -3.80 -3.29
N MET A 16 2.87 -4.18 -2.21
CA MET A 16 3.36 -3.24 -1.21
C MET A 16 4.73 -2.67 -1.56
N HIS A 17 4.99 -1.46 -1.07
CA HIS A 17 6.31 -0.83 -1.12
C HIS A 17 6.41 0.28 -0.07
N SER A 18 6.65 -0.13 1.18
CA SER A 18 6.80 0.80 2.29
C SER A 18 7.91 1.82 2.08
N ALA A 19 7.67 3.04 2.56
CA ALA A 19 8.65 4.11 2.52
C ALA A 19 9.80 3.90 3.52
N ARG A 20 9.75 2.88 4.40
CA ARG A 20 10.81 2.58 5.37
C ARG A 20 12.21 2.52 4.75
N SER A 21 12.32 2.06 3.50
CA SER A 21 13.59 1.97 2.77
C SER A 21 14.33 3.31 2.63
N ILE A 22 13.63 4.45 2.75
CA ILE A 22 14.23 5.78 2.65
C ILE A 22 14.80 6.28 3.99
N ASN A 23 14.45 5.65 5.11
CA ASN A 23 14.94 6.04 6.43
C ASN A 23 16.36 5.50 6.65
N PRO A 24 17.41 6.34 6.63
CA PRO A 24 18.78 5.86 6.81
C PRO A 24 19.07 5.37 8.23
N LEU A 25 18.20 5.66 9.20
CA LEU A 25 18.33 5.27 10.60
C LEU A 25 17.61 3.95 10.92
N ASP A 26 16.85 3.37 9.98
CA ASP A 26 16.22 2.06 10.17
C ASP A 26 17.31 0.96 10.11
N ALA A 27 17.37 0.12 11.15
CA ALA A 27 18.38 -0.95 11.25
C ALA A 27 18.33 -1.92 10.06
N THR A 28 17.12 -2.19 9.54
CA THR A 28 16.93 -3.04 8.36
C THR A 28 17.51 -2.39 7.10
N VAL A 29 17.42 -1.06 6.98
CA VAL A 29 18.01 -0.30 5.88
C VAL A 29 19.53 -0.31 5.97
N GLN A 30 20.09 -0.21 7.17
CA GLN A 30 21.54 -0.31 7.39
C GLN A 30 22.06 -1.69 6.97
N GLY A 31 21.44 -2.77 7.43
CA GLY A 31 21.78 -4.13 7.00
C GLY A 31 21.61 -4.34 5.48
N HIS A 32 20.54 -3.79 4.89
CA HIS A 32 20.34 -3.85 3.44
C HIS A 32 21.46 -3.15 2.65
N LYS A 33 21.96 -2.01 3.15
CA LYS A 33 23.08 -1.28 2.53
C LYS A 33 24.38 -2.07 2.59
N GLU A 34 24.64 -2.78 3.67
CA GLU A 34 25.82 -3.65 3.79
C GLU A 34 25.78 -4.79 2.78
N LEU A 35 24.62 -5.45 2.64
CA LEU A 35 24.40 -6.51 1.66
C LEU A 35 24.55 -6.00 0.22
N THR A 36 23.93 -4.87 -0.10
CA THR A 36 23.95 -4.30 -1.46
C THR A 36 25.30 -3.66 -1.82
N GLY A 37 26.09 -3.23 -0.83
CA GLY A 37 27.41 -2.64 -0.99
C GLY A 37 28.52 -3.61 -1.40
N LYS A 38 28.32 -4.94 -1.29
CA LYS A 38 29.31 -5.95 -1.69
C LYS A 38 29.65 -5.84 -3.18
N ARG A 39 30.95 -5.75 -3.52
CA ARG A 39 31.42 -5.59 -4.91
C ARG A 39 31.17 -6.82 -5.78
N LYS A 40 31.44 -8.02 -5.24
CA LYS A 40 31.07 -9.31 -5.84
C LYS A 40 29.97 -9.90 -4.98
N LYS A 41 28.92 -10.39 -5.64
CA LYS A 41 27.78 -11.01 -4.99
C LYS A 41 27.67 -12.44 -5.49
N ASP A 42 27.42 -13.37 -4.58
CA ASP A 42 27.04 -14.73 -4.94
C ASP A 42 25.51 -14.93 -4.79
N ASP A 43 25.05 -16.15 -5.04
CA ASP A 43 23.62 -16.48 -4.93
C ASP A 43 23.08 -16.30 -3.49
N SER A 44 23.91 -16.48 -2.47
CA SER A 44 23.51 -16.28 -1.07
C SER A 44 23.30 -14.80 -0.78
N ASP A 45 24.16 -13.93 -1.31
CA ASP A 45 24.00 -12.48 -1.24
C ASP A 45 22.72 -12.02 -1.95
N HIS A 46 22.45 -12.57 -3.13
CA HIS A 46 21.24 -12.22 -3.87
C HIS A 46 19.96 -12.64 -3.13
N ARG A 47 19.95 -13.81 -2.49
CA ARG A 47 18.83 -14.24 -1.63
C ARG A 47 18.66 -13.33 -0.41
N ALA A 48 19.77 -12.99 0.26
CA ALA A 48 19.75 -12.10 1.43
C ALA A 48 19.25 -10.69 1.08
N ILE A 49 19.67 -10.14 -0.06
CA ILE A 49 19.19 -8.85 -0.57
C ILE A 49 17.69 -8.90 -0.85
N ALA A 50 17.22 -9.96 -1.53
CA ALA A 50 15.81 -10.14 -1.85
C ALA A 50 14.94 -10.25 -0.59
N LEU A 51 15.39 -11.03 0.40
CA LEU A 51 14.70 -11.18 1.68
C LEU A 51 14.62 -9.84 2.43
N SER A 52 15.76 -9.18 2.62
CA SER A 52 15.85 -7.88 3.27
C SER A 52 14.96 -6.83 2.60
N GLU A 53 14.90 -6.81 1.27
CA GLU A 53 14.05 -5.89 0.53
C GLU A 53 12.54 -6.17 0.73
N TRP A 54 12.17 -7.46 0.80
CA TRP A 54 10.80 -7.87 1.03
C TRP A 54 10.32 -7.34 2.39
N HIS A 55 11.11 -7.52 3.46
CA HIS A 55 10.79 -7.01 4.80
C HIS A 55 10.72 -5.48 4.83
N LEU A 56 11.65 -4.78 4.17
CA LEU A 56 11.62 -3.32 4.07
C LEU A 56 10.39 -2.79 3.34
N SER A 57 9.85 -3.58 2.40
CA SER A 57 8.69 -3.20 1.59
C SER A 57 7.35 -3.49 2.26
N LEU A 58 7.33 -4.32 3.32
CA LEU A 58 6.12 -4.68 4.05
C LEU A 58 5.68 -3.55 4.99
N TYR A 59 4.38 -3.29 5.01
CA TYR A 59 3.74 -2.50 6.06
C TYR A 59 3.29 -3.46 7.17
N HIS A 60 3.98 -3.42 8.30
CA HIS A 60 3.72 -4.30 9.44
C HIS A 60 4.11 -3.63 10.74
N ASP A 61 3.32 -3.87 11.80
CA ASP A 61 3.71 -3.65 13.19
C ASP A 61 3.01 -4.68 14.10
N ASP A 62 3.49 -4.78 15.34
CA ASP A 62 3.05 -5.82 16.28
C ASP A 62 1.59 -5.65 16.74
N GLU A 63 1.03 -4.44 16.62
CA GLU A 63 -0.34 -4.12 17.05
C GLU A 63 -1.37 -4.45 15.97
N HIS A 64 -1.07 -4.11 14.71
CA HIS A 64 -2.01 -4.22 13.59
C HIS A 64 -1.71 -5.41 12.67
N GLY A 65 -0.57 -6.09 12.87
CA GLY A 65 -0.02 -7.05 11.93
C GLY A 65 0.30 -6.37 10.60
N VAL A 66 0.05 -7.05 9.48
CA VAL A 66 0.14 -6.43 8.15
C VAL A 66 -0.98 -5.41 7.99
N TYR A 67 -0.65 -4.20 7.55
CA TYR A 67 -1.62 -3.11 7.40
C TYR A 67 -1.42 -2.32 6.11
N LEU A 68 -2.38 -1.46 5.79
CA LEU A 68 -2.23 -0.37 4.82
C LEU A 68 -2.22 0.97 5.55
N PRO A 69 -1.28 1.88 5.24
CA PRO A 69 -1.36 3.25 5.76
C PRO A 69 -2.67 3.91 5.32
N GLY A 70 -3.39 4.55 6.25
CA GLY A 70 -4.62 5.29 5.93
C GLY A 70 -4.39 6.40 4.90
N GLU A 71 -3.22 7.03 4.97
CA GLU A 71 -2.75 8.03 3.99
C GLU A 71 -2.71 7.50 2.55
N ASN A 72 -2.49 6.19 2.34
CA ASN A 72 -2.50 5.62 1.00
C ASN A 72 -3.91 5.62 0.41
N LEU A 73 -4.92 5.30 1.22
CA LEU A 73 -6.32 5.35 0.80
C LEU A 73 -6.79 6.79 0.64
N GLU A 74 -6.44 7.68 1.57
CA GLU A 74 -6.73 9.11 1.48
C GLU A 74 -6.18 9.72 0.18
N ALA A 75 -4.90 9.46 -0.13
CA ALA A 75 -4.28 9.92 -1.36
C ALA A 75 -5.00 9.38 -2.60
N ALA A 76 -5.41 8.11 -2.59
CA ALA A 76 -6.14 7.52 -3.71
C ALA A 76 -7.50 8.20 -3.94
N ILE A 77 -8.24 8.52 -2.86
CA ILE A 77 -9.52 9.25 -2.93
C ILE A 77 -9.30 10.66 -3.51
N ILE A 78 -8.27 11.37 -3.04
CA ILE A 78 -7.96 12.72 -3.53
C ILE A 78 -7.56 12.69 -5.01
N GLU A 79 -6.71 11.74 -5.43
CA GLU A 79 -6.33 11.58 -6.84
C GLU A 79 -7.54 11.25 -7.73
N ALA A 80 -8.44 10.37 -7.27
CA ALA A 80 -9.66 10.06 -7.98
C ALA A 80 -10.58 11.29 -8.12
N ALA A 81 -10.73 12.06 -7.06
CA ALA A 81 -11.53 13.29 -7.08
C ALA A 81 -10.99 14.35 -8.04
N LYS A 82 -9.66 14.39 -8.28
CA LYS A 82 -9.06 15.29 -9.28
C LYS A 82 -9.52 14.97 -10.71
N LEU A 83 -9.80 13.70 -11.02
CA LEU A 83 -10.27 13.28 -12.37
C LEU A 83 -11.62 13.91 -12.74
N VAL A 84 -12.47 14.18 -11.75
CA VAL A 84 -13.81 14.76 -11.94
C VAL A 84 -13.90 16.22 -11.49
N ARG A 85 -12.77 16.91 -11.34
CA ARG A 85 -12.67 18.33 -10.92
C ARG A 85 -13.25 18.63 -9.52
N THR A 86 -13.44 17.62 -8.69
CA THR A 86 -13.90 17.77 -7.29
C THR A 86 -12.73 17.70 -6.29
N GLY A 87 -11.50 17.39 -6.73
CA GLY A 87 -10.33 17.23 -5.86
C GLY A 87 -10.05 18.42 -4.95
N LYS A 88 -10.18 19.65 -5.45
CA LYS A 88 -10.02 20.87 -4.61
C LYS A 88 -11.08 20.93 -3.50
N LYS A 89 -12.32 20.52 -3.80
CA LYS A 89 -13.41 20.46 -2.80
C LYS A 89 -13.20 19.33 -1.81
N CYS A 90 -12.64 18.17 -2.21
CA CYS A 90 -12.28 17.11 -1.27
C CYS A 90 -11.25 17.59 -0.25
N LEU A 91 -10.19 18.26 -0.73
CA LEU A 91 -9.16 18.84 0.15
C LEU A 91 -9.75 19.89 1.09
N GLN A 92 -10.54 20.84 0.57
CA GLN A 92 -11.18 21.89 1.37
C GLN A 92 -12.27 21.34 2.31
N GLY A 93 -12.88 20.21 1.94
CA GLY A 93 -13.90 19.52 2.72
C GLY A 93 -13.33 18.61 3.79
N GLY A 94 -12.00 18.56 3.96
CA GLY A 94 -11.37 17.73 4.98
C GLY A 94 -11.67 16.25 4.81
N VAL A 95 -11.73 15.77 3.56
CA VAL A 95 -11.85 14.33 3.29
C VAL A 95 -10.59 13.64 3.80
N MET A 96 -10.74 12.84 4.84
CA MET A 96 -9.61 12.18 5.50
C MET A 96 -9.96 10.76 5.92
N VAL A 97 -8.95 9.88 5.91
CA VAL A 97 -9.10 8.53 6.48
C VAL A 97 -8.76 8.61 7.96
N ARG A 98 -9.69 8.22 8.82
CA ARG A 98 -9.58 8.37 10.28
C ARG A 98 -8.46 7.51 10.86
N GLU A 99 -8.40 6.26 10.42
CA GLU A 99 -7.43 5.29 10.92
C GLU A 99 -6.07 5.50 10.24
N LYS A 100 -5.00 5.65 11.04
CA LYS A 100 -3.64 5.77 10.50
C LYS A 100 -3.16 4.47 9.85
N ARG A 101 -3.64 3.34 10.34
CA ARG A 101 -3.29 1.99 9.91
C ARG A 101 -4.57 1.21 9.73
N LEU A 102 -4.72 0.59 8.56
CA LEU A 102 -5.86 -0.21 8.17
C LEU A 102 -5.41 -1.68 8.20
N PRO A 103 -5.75 -2.47 9.24
CA PRO A 103 -5.37 -3.88 9.30
C PRO A 103 -5.80 -4.62 8.05
N LEU A 104 -4.86 -5.32 7.42
CA LEU A 104 -5.10 -6.04 6.18
C LEU A 104 -5.69 -7.41 6.51
N GLN A 105 -6.85 -7.70 5.95
CA GLN A 105 -7.46 -9.04 5.96
C GLN A 105 -7.00 -9.80 4.73
N TYR A 106 -6.38 -10.95 4.94
CA TYR A 106 -5.87 -11.87 3.92
C TYR A 106 -5.74 -13.28 4.52
N ASP A 107 -5.84 -14.30 3.67
CA ASP A 107 -5.62 -15.71 4.06
C ASP A 107 -4.14 -16.05 4.01
N GLY A 108 -3.47 -16.08 5.16
CA GLY A 108 -2.05 -16.45 5.26
C GLY A 108 -1.46 -16.19 6.65
N PRO A 109 -0.17 -16.52 6.85
CA PRO A 109 0.54 -16.30 8.10
C PRO A 109 0.51 -14.84 8.54
N LYS A 110 0.50 -14.63 9.85
CA LYS A 110 0.57 -13.27 10.44
C LYS A 110 2.00 -12.85 10.76
N ASP A 111 2.87 -13.81 11.02
CA ASP A 111 4.30 -13.58 11.19
C ASP A 111 4.95 -13.26 9.82
N PRO A 112 5.62 -12.10 9.65
CA PRO A 112 6.38 -11.78 8.45
C PRO A 112 7.41 -12.85 8.05
N GLU A 113 8.04 -13.53 9.01
CA GLU A 113 9.05 -14.57 8.74
C GLU A 113 8.43 -15.83 8.14
N GLU A 114 7.20 -16.19 8.55
CA GLU A 114 6.45 -17.28 7.92
C GLU A 114 5.83 -16.85 6.58
N LEU A 115 5.42 -15.58 6.50
CA LEU A 115 4.74 -15.03 5.33
C LEU A 115 5.66 -14.97 4.11
N VAL A 116 6.93 -14.59 4.28
CA VAL A 116 7.91 -14.51 3.19
C VAL A 116 8.31 -15.87 2.63
N LEU A 117 8.16 -16.95 3.40
CA LEU A 117 8.43 -18.31 2.94
C LEU A 117 7.37 -18.84 1.97
N GLN A 118 6.22 -18.18 1.88
CA GLN A 118 5.14 -18.56 0.99
C GLN A 118 5.26 -17.85 -0.37
N PRO A 119 5.52 -18.55 -1.49
CA PRO A 119 5.73 -17.93 -2.79
C PRO A 119 4.57 -17.05 -3.27
N ARG A 120 3.33 -17.33 -2.83
CA ARG A 120 2.15 -16.52 -3.16
C ARG A 120 2.19 -15.09 -2.61
N PHE A 121 3.03 -14.83 -1.60
CA PHE A 121 3.23 -13.51 -1.00
C PHE A 121 4.53 -12.82 -1.43
N VAL A 122 5.25 -13.40 -2.39
CA VAL A 122 6.54 -12.88 -2.86
C VAL A 122 6.45 -12.49 -4.33
N ASP A 123 6.58 -11.20 -4.60
CA ASP A 123 6.76 -10.67 -5.94
C ASP A 123 8.24 -10.44 -6.23
N LEU A 124 8.83 -11.26 -7.10
CA LEU A 124 10.20 -11.07 -7.61
C LEU A 124 10.16 -10.70 -9.09
N ARG A 125 10.49 -9.45 -9.42
CA ARG A 125 10.49 -8.99 -10.83
C ARG A 125 11.59 -7.99 -11.15
N ALA A 126 12.01 -7.99 -12.41
CA ALA A 126 12.93 -6.97 -12.92
C ALA A 126 12.20 -5.62 -13.07
N VAL A 127 12.78 -4.56 -12.52
CA VAL A 127 12.32 -3.18 -12.72
C VAL A 127 13.44 -2.33 -13.30
N ARG A 128 13.06 -1.25 -13.99
CA ARG A 128 14.02 -0.25 -14.47
C ARG A 128 14.18 0.83 -13.40
N VAL A 129 15.40 1.00 -12.89
CA VAL A 129 15.79 2.12 -12.02
C VAL A 129 16.79 2.96 -12.80
N GLN A 130 16.37 4.16 -13.20
CA GLN A 130 17.13 5.01 -14.13
C GLN A 130 17.51 4.23 -15.41
N GLN A 131 18.80 3.95 -15.63
CA GLN A 131 19.27 3.16 -16.78
C GLN A 131 19.49 1.67 -16.47
N ALA A 132 19.49 1.27 -15.19
CA ALA A 132 19.74 -0.10 -14.79
C ALA A 132 18.46 -0.93 -14.72
N ARG A 133 18.57 -2.24 -14.99
CA ARG A 133 17.56 -3.24 -14.64
C ARG A 133 18.00 -3.97 -13.38
N VAL A 134 17.16 -3.95 -12.35
CA VAL A 134 17.42 -4.60 -11.06
C VAL A 134 16.24 -5.48 -10.69
N MET A 135 16.50 -6.64 -10.09
CA MET A 135 15.46 -7.47 -9.50
C MET A 135 14.97 -6.80 -8.21
N ARG A 136 13.65 -6.75 -8.02
CA ARG A 136 13.01 -6.28 -6.80
C ARG A 136 12.19 -7.41 -6.20
N CYS A 137 12.30 -7.59 -4.89
CA CYS A 137 11.52 -8.55 -4.11
C CYS A 137 10.58 -7.79 -3.17
N ARG A 138 9.26 -7.99 -3.30
CA ARG A 138 8.25 -7.23 -2.54
C ARG A 138 7.08 -8.10 -2.08
N PRO A 139 6.39 -7.73 -1.00
CA PRO A 139 5.15 -8.37 -0.61
C PRO A 139 4.03 -8.12 -1.62
N ILE A 140 3.33 -9.19 -1.98
CA ILE A 140 2.12 -9.14 -2.81
C ILE A 140 1.00 -9.90 -2.11
N PHE A 141 -0.21 -9.35 -2.08
CA PHE A 141 -1.38 -9.99 -1.49
C PHE A 141 -2.41 -10.25 -2.60
N PRO A 142 -2.56 -11.51 -3.06
CA PRO A 142 -3.49 -11.85 -4.14
C PRO A 142 -4.94 -11.50 -3.80
N GLU A 143 -5.34 -11.82 -2.58
CA GLU A 143 -6.65 -11.52 -2.00
C GLU A 143 -6.45 -10.69 -0.74
N TRP A 144 -7.17 -9.58 -0.65
CA TRP A 144 -7.04 -8.66 0.46
C TRP A 144 -8.31 -7.83 0.65
N SER A 145 -8.58 -7.41 1.88
CA SER A 145 -9.56 -6.38 2.20
C SER A 145 -9.15 -5.60 3.44
N CYS A 146 -9.71 -4.42 3.63
CA CYS A 146 -9.62 -3.71 4.91
C CYS A 146 -10.86 -2.84 5.11
N GLU A 147 -11.06 -2.41 6.35
CA GLU A 147 -12.13 -1.48 6.74
C GLU A 147 -11.52 -0.12 7.03
N ALA A 148 -12.25 0.95 6.69
CA ALA A 148 -11.82 2.32 6.91
C ALA A 148 -13.02 3.22 7.23
N THR A 149 -12.76 4.29 7.98
CA THR A 149 -13.71 5.38 8.19
C THR A 149 -13.23 6.63 7.47
N VAL A 150 -14.05 7.16 6.56
CA VAL A 150 -13.77 8.39 5.83
C VAL A 150 -14.57 9.54 6.42
N ASP A 151 -13.86 10.48 7.01
CA ASP A 151 -14.43 11.70 7.58
C ASP A 151 -14.48 12.81 6.53
N PHE A 152 -15.52 13.63 6.55
CA PHE A 152 -15.66 14.80 5.68
C PHE A 152 -16.56 15.90 6.30
N ASN A 153 -16.44 17.11 5.77
CA ASN A 153 -17.29 18.24 6.13
C ASN A 153 -18.45 18.41 5.14
N PRO A 154 -19.71 18.12 5.53
CA PRO A 154 -20.87 18.21 4.65
C PRO A 154 -21.19 19.65 4.20
N SER A 155 -20.67 20.68 4.88
CA SER A 155 -20.85 22.07 4.43
C SER A 155 -20.03 22.42 3.19
N THR A 156 -19.02 21.62 2.86
CA THR A 156 -18.10 21.87 1.74
C THR A 156 -18.25 20.84 0.61
N ILE A 157 -18.46 19.57 0.96
CA ILE A 157 -18.57 18.48 0.00
C ILE A 157 -19.76 17.58 0.32
N LYS A 158 -20.49 17.15 -0.71
CA LYS A 158 -21.63 16.25 -0.55
C LYS A 158 -21.12 14.83 -0.32
N ARG A 159 -21.83 14.07 0.53
CA ARG A 159 -21.56 12.62 0.74
C ARG A 159 -21.45 11.86 -0.59
N ALA A 160 -22.33 12.13 -1.55
CA ALA A 160 -22.32 11.49 -2.86
C ALA A 160 -21.01 11.71 -3.64
N ASP A 161 -20.40 12.89 -3.54
CA ASP A 161 -19.14 13.20 -4.20
C ASP A 161 -17.97 12.44 -3.55
N VAL A 162 -17.99 12.30 -2.22
CA VAL A 162 -17.00 11.50 -1.47
C VAL A 162 -17.12 10.02 -1.82
N VAL A 163 -18.35 9.49 -1.85
CA VAL A 163 -18.64 8.11 -2.26
C VAL A 163 -18.18 7.86 -3.69
N LYS A 164 -18.46 8.77 -4.62
CA LYS A 164 -17.99 8.64 -6.00
C LYS A 164 -16.47 8.62 -6.07
N ALA A 165 -15.78 9.52 -5.35
CA ALA A 165 -14.33 9.55 -5.32
C ALA A 165 -13.73 8.26 -4.73
N LEU A 166 -14.36 7.67 -3.71
CA LEU A 166 -13.99 6.37 -3.16
C LEU A 166 -14.10 5.24 -4.18
N ILE A 167 -15.22 5.17 -4.91
CA ILE A 167 -15.43 4.17 -5.96
C ILE A 167 -14.42 4.34 -7.09
N ASP A 168 -14.23 5.58 -7.56
CA ASP A 168 -13.29 5.92 -8.63
C ASP A 168 -11.83 5.63 -8.19
N ALA A 169 -11.50 5.80 -6.90
CA ALA A 169 -10.20 5.45 -6.35
C ALA A 169 -9.93 3.95 -6.51
N GLY A 170 -10.93 3.11 -6.25
CA GLY A 170 -10.82 1.66 -6.42
C GLY A 170 -10.67 1.22 -7.88
N SER A 171 -11.43 1.81 -8.79
CA SER A 171 -11.44 1.40 -10.21
C SER A 171 -10.31 2.01 -11.04
N CYS A 172 -9.93 3.26 -10.77
CA CYS A 172 -9.07 4.05 -11.65
C CYS A 172 -7.67 4.31 -11.07
N ILE A 173 -7.52 4.35 -9.74
CA ILE A 173 -6.26 4.72 -9.09
C ILE A 173 -5.56 3.50 -8.48
N GLY A 174 -6.25 2.76 -7.61
CA GLY A 174 -5.70 1.65 -6.83
C GLY A 174 -4.79 2.10 -5.68
N LEU A 175 -4.33 1.13 -4.88
CA LEU A 175 -3.43 1.30 -3.73
C LEU A 175 -2.05 0.66 -3.98
N GLY A 176 -1.06 1.09 -3.22
CA GLY A 176 0.28 0.52 -3.26
C GLY A 176 1.05 0.85 -4.55
N ASN A 177 1.85 -0.11 -5.02
CA ASN A 177 2.80 0.06 -6.12
C ASN A 177 2.29 -0.51 -7.45
N LEU A 178 2.87 -0.07 -8.58
CA LEU A 178 2.48 -0.48 -9.95
C LEU A 178 0.99 -0.23 -10.27
N ARG A 179 0.44 0.83 -9.70
CA ARG A 179 -0.89 1.37 -10.03
C ARG A 179 -0.97 1.81 -11.50
N PRO A 180 -2.11 1.65 -12.18
CA PRO A 180 -3.39 1.11 -11.68
C PRO A 180 -3.54 -0.41 -11.86
N ARG A 181 -2.49 -1.14 -12.26
CA ARG A 181 -2.60 -2.60 -12.51
C ARG A 181 -2.81 -3.40 -11.23
N TYR A 182 -2.27 -2.91 -10.12
CA TYR A 182 -2.32 -3.53 -8.79
C TYR A 182 -3.11 -2.65 -7.82
N GLY A 183 -3.58 -3.27 -6.73
CA GLY A 183 -4.25 -2.60 -5.62
C GLY A 183 -5.60 -1.97 -5.96
N ARG A 184 -6.25 -2.37 -7.06
CA ARG A 184 -7.63 -2.00 -7.35
C ARG A 184 -8.59 -2.69 -6.39
N PHE A 185 -9.67 -2.01 -6.04
CA PHE A 185 -10.65 -2.51 -5.07
C PHE A 185 -12.08 -2.12 -5.45
N LYS A 186 -13.04 -2.88 -4.92
CA LYS A 186 -14.46 -2.51 -4.85
C LYS A 186 -14.75 -1.92 -3.46
N VAL A 187 -15.78 -1.10 -3.36
CA VAL A 187 -16.20 -0.43 -2.12
C VAL A 187 -17.58 -0.94 -1.72
N GLU A 188 -17.70 -1.34 -0.46
CA GLU A 188 -18.95 -1.66 0.22
C GLU A 188 -19.14 -0.60 1.31
N ILE A 189 -20.31 0.04 1.33
CA ILE A 189 -20.62 1.16 2.24
C ILE A 189 -21.66 0.68 3.22
N ASP A 190 -21.40 0.90 4.51
CA ASP A 190 -22.35 0.62 5.59
C ASP A 190 -23.38 1.75 5.76
#